data_AF-A0A6L4A9J2-F1
#
_entry.id   AF-A0A6L4A9J2-F1
#
_cell.length_a   1.000
_cell.length_b   1.000
_cell.length_c   1.000
_cell.angle_alpha   90.00
_cell.angle_beta   90.00
_cell.angle_gamma   90.00
#
_symmetry.space_group_name_H-M   'P 1'
#
loop_
_entity.id
_entity.type
_entity.pdbx_description
1 polymer ?
#
loop_
_entity_poly.entity_id
_entity_poly.type
_entity_poly.pdbx_seq_one_letter_code
_entity_poly.pdbx_strand_id
1 'polypeptide(L)' 'GLSLPCGFDESNLPIGLQLMGPFMREDVVLRVGHAYEQATEWHVRQPAL' A
#
# COMPACT_ATOMS: atom_id res chain seq x y z
N GLY A 1 0.28 -6.68 10.35
CA GLY A 1 0.95 -5.81 9.34
C GLY A 1 0.10 -5.80 8.08
N LEU A 2 0.25 -4.78 7.23
CA LEU A 2 -0.52 -4.60 6.00
C LEU A 2 0.44 -4.27 4.85
N SER A 3 0.25 -4.88 3.68
CA SER A 3 1.03 -4.58 2.47
C SER A 3 0.14 -3.82 1.49
N LEU A 4 0.65 -2.75 0.90
CA LEU A 4 -0.05 -1.87 -0.02
C LEU A 4 0.85 -1.50 -1.22
N PRO A 5 0.29 -1.25 -2.42
CA PRO A 5 1.07 -0.73 -3.53
C PRO A 5 1.48 0.72 -3.24
N CYS A 6 2.76 1.06 -3.44
CA CYS A 6 3.25 2.42 -3.19
C CYS A 6 3.91 3.09 -4.39
N GLY A 7 4.01 2.38 -5.52
CA GLY A 7 4.62 2.90 -6.72
C GLY A 7 4.89 1.82 -7.75
N PHE A 8 5.53 2.24 -8.82
CA PHE A 8 6.10 1.39 -9.86
C PHE A 8 7.54 1.84 -10.11
N ASP A 9 8.42 0.91 -10.46
CA ASP A 9 9.78 1.25 -10.89
C ASP A 9 9.84 1.67 -12.36
N GLU A 10 11.04 1.99 -12.86
CA GLU A 10 11.27 2.38 -14.26
C GLU A 10 10.93 1.28 -15.26
N SER A 11 10.90 0.02 -14.82
CA SER A 11 10.51 -1.15 -15.62
C SER A 11 9.02 -1.48 -15.49
N ASN A 12 8.23 -0.59 -14.88
CA ASN A 12 6.81 -0.75 -14.62
C ASN A 12 6.48 -1.97 -13.74
N LEU A 13 7.38 -2.36 -12.83
CA LEU A 13 7.13 -3.37 -11.82
C LEU A 13 6.54 -2.74 -10.55
N PRO A 14 5.51 -3.35 -9.93
CA PRO A 14 4.87 -2.81 -8.74
C PRO A 14 5.80 -2.86 -7.53
N ILE A 15 5.86 -1.76 -6.79
CA ILE A 15 6.59 -1.63 -5.52
C ILE A 15 5.59 -1.69 -4.36
N GLY A 16 5.87 -2.53 -3.37
CA GLY A 16 5.06 -2.69 -2.16
C GLY A 16 5.59 -1.91 -0.96
N LEU A 17 4.68 -1.40 -0.14
CA LEU A 17 4.92 -0.79 1.16
C LEU A 17 4.34 -1.67 2.26
N GLN A 18 5.19 -2.08 3.21
CA GLN A 18 4.77 -2.86 4.39
C GLN A 18 4.55 -1.94 5.59
N LEU A 19 3.31 -1.84 6.04
CA LEU A 19 2.92 -1.18 7.28
C LEU A 19 2.96 -2.18 8.45
N MET A 20 3.62 -1.76 9.53
CA MET A 20 3.68 -2.51 10.78
C MET A 20 3.17 -1.62 11.91
N GLY A 21 2.25 -2.16 12.71
CA GLY A 21 1.70 -1.48 13.87
C GLY A 21 1.99 -2.25 15.15
N PRO A 22 1.67 -1.67 16.32
CA PRO A 22 1.80 -2.32 17.62
C PRO A 22 0.96 -3.61 17.70
N PHE A 23 1.27 -4.44 18.70
CA PHE A 23 0.53 -5.67 18.99
C PHE A 23 -0.97 -5.39 19.23
N MET A 24 -1.84 -6.18 18.59
CA MET A 24 -3.30 -6.05 18.65
C MET A 24 -3.85 -4.66 18.26
N ARG A 25 -3.13 -3.93 17.39
CA ARG A 25 -3.53 -2.60 16.87
C ARG A 25 -3.73 -2.61 15.36
N GLU A 26 -4.36 -3.65 14.84
CA GLU A 26 -4.75 -3.77 13.44
C GLU A 26 -5.70 -2.63 13.02
N ASP A 27 -6.50 -2.11 13.95
CA ASP A 27 -7.36 -0.93 13.75
C ASP A 27 -6.57 0.28 13.23
N VAL A 28 -5.39 0.53 13.79
CA VAL A 28 -4.52 1.63 13.38
C VAL A 28 -3.92 1.34 12.01
N VAL A 29 -3.41 0.13 11.81
CA VAL A 29 -2.77 -0.28 10.56
C VAL A 29 -3.75 -0.17 9.39
N LEU A 30 -5.00 -0.62 9.58
CA LEU A 30 -6.05 -0.54 8.56
C LEU A 30 -6.50 0.90 8.30
N ARG A 31 -6.63 1.74 9.34
CA ARG A 31 -6.96 3.16 9.16
C ARG A 31 -5.87 3.92 8.41
N VAL A 32 -4.60 3.65 8.70
CA VAL A 32 -3.47 4.24 7.97
C VAL A 32 -3.47 3.75 6.53
N GLY A 33 -3.68 2.46 6.30
CA GLY A 33 -3.76 1.92 4.94
C GLY A 33 -4.89 2.53 4.12
N HIS A 34 -6.08 2.66 4.70
CA HIS A 34 -7.22 3.29 4.04
C HIS A 34 -6.96 4.77 3.72
N ALA A 35 -6.38 5.52 4.65
CA ALA A 35 -6.01 6.92 4.41
C ALA A 35 -4.95 7.03 3.30
N TYR A 36 -4.00 6.10 3.24
CA TYR A 36 -2.98 6.04 2.20
C TYR A 36 -3.58 5.75 0.82
N GLU A 37 -4.52 4.80 0.72
CA GLU A 37 -5.26 4.52 -0.53
C GLU A 37 -6.15 5.69 -0.96
N GLN A 38 -6.72 6.45 -0.03
CA GLN A 38 -7.47 7.67 -0.40
C GLN A 38 -6.56 8.78 -0.92
N ALA A 39 -5.32 8.84 -0.45
CA ALA A 39 -4.34 9.84 -0.86
C ALA A 39 -3.56 9.44 -2.13
N THR A 40 -3.67 8.19 -2.59
CA THR A 40 -2.86 7.67 -3.70
C THR A 40 -3.65 6.72 -4.60
N GLU A 41 -3.39 6.78 -5.91
CA GLU A 41 -4.11 5.93 -6.89
C GLU A 41 -3.30 4.71 -7.33
N TRP A 42 -2.27 4.32 -6.57
CA TRP A 42 -1.42 3.17 -6.91
C TRP A 42 -2.22 1.86 -7.02
N HIS A 43 -3.26 1.73 -6.21
CA HIS A 43 -4.17 0.59 -6.21
C HIS A 43 -5.01 0.45 -7.49
N VAL A 44 -5.10 1.50 -8.31
CA VAL A 44 -5.84 1.50 -9.59
C VAL A 44 -4.93 1.12 -10.77
N ARG A 45 -3.61 1.26 -10.61
CA ARG A 45 -2.64 0.97 -11.67
C ARG A 45 -2.35 -0.52 -11.74
N GLN A 46 -2.25 -1.04 -12.96
CA GLN A 46 -1.90 -2.43 -13.24
C GLN A 46 -0.67 -2.49 -14.15
N PRO A 47 0.28 -3.43 -13.93
CA PRO A 47 1.39 -3.65 -14.84
C PRO A 47 0.89 -4.13 -16.20
N ALA A 48 1.60 -3.76 -17.27
CA ALA A 48 1.35 -4.28 -18.60
C ALA A 48 1.77 -5.77 -18.67
N LEU A 49 0.91 -6.61 -19.25
CA LEU A 49 1.13 -8.06 -19.40
C LEU A 49 2.23 -8.38 -20.42
#